data_AF-A0A8H4UNW3-F1
#
_entry.id   AF-A0A8H4UNW3-F1
#
_cell.length_a   1.000
_cell.length_b   1.000
_cell.length_c   1.000
_cell.angle_alpha   90.00
_cell.angle_beta   90.00
_cell.angle_gamma   90.00
#
_symmetry.space_group_name_H-M   'P 1'
#
loop_
_entity.id
_entity.type
_entity.pdbx_description
1 polymer ?
#
loop_
_entity_poly.entity_id
_entity_poly.type
_entity_poly.pdbx_seq_one_letter_code
_entity_poly.pdbx_strand_id
1 'polypeptide(L)'
;MSDPIRLGFIQRALDSASLIIQTQFESETFRKSFHYTMDYNGTPTYYAISFILKAIPIAHEFVDCKRLLVMLQQAARMFEQAGAIDAANELRTDGERLAALTQTVVSPEVFTNSETPFPTLFDLPSFFDEM
;
A
#
# COMPACT_ATOMS: atom_id res chain seq x y z
N MET A 1 -26.55 -1.25 12.48
CA MET A 1 -26.85 -1.44 11.05
C MET A 1 -25.92 -0.53 10.28
N SER A 2 -24.97 -1.08 9.53
CA SER A 2 -24.06 -0.30 8.68
C SER A 2 -24.77 0.13 7.39
N ASP A 3 -24.53 1.37 6.95
CA ASP A 3 -25.08 1.90 5.70
C ASP A 3 -24.30 1.31 4.52
N PRO A 4 -24.93 0.46 3.67
CA PRO A 4 -24.23 -0.24 2.59
C PRO A 4 -23.66 0.72 1.55
N ILE A 5 -24.27 1.90 1.35
CA ILE A 5 -23.77 2.90 0.40
C ILE A 5 -22.44 3.46 0.92
N ARG A 6 -22.37 3.84 2.21
CA ARG A 6 -21.14 4.35 2.83
C ARG A 6 -20.04 3.31 2.84
N LEU A 7 -20.37 2.04 3.14
CA LEU A 7 -19.40 0.95 3.08
C LEU A 7 -18.84 0.76 1.66
N GLY A 8 -19.69 0.82 0.63
CA GLY A 8 -19.25 0.76 -0.77
C GLY A 8 -18.31 1.90 -1.14
N PHE A 9 -18.56 3.13 -0.67
CA PHE A 9 -17.64 4.25 -0.87
C PHE A 9 -16.29 4.04 -0.18
N ILE A 10 -16.29 3.55 1.07
CA ILE A 10 -15.05 3.27 1.81
C ILE A 10 -14.24 2.19 1.10
N GLN A 11 -14.87 1.08 0.70
CA GLN A 11 -14.21 -0.01 -0.02
C GLN A 11 -13.57 0.49 -1.32
N ARG A 12 -14.31 1.29 -2.12
CA ARG A 12 -13.78 1.80 -3.39
C ARG A 12 -12.63 2.78 -3.21
N ALA A 13 -12.69 3.60 -2.16
CA ALA A 13 -11.59 4.51 -1.82
C ALA A 13 -10.36 3.74 -1.33
N LEU A 14 -10.54 2.65 -0.57
CA LEU A 14 -9.47 1.75 -0.14
C LEU A 14 -8.85 0.98 -1.31
N ASP A 15 -9.66 0.54 -2.28
CA ASP A 15 -9.17 -0.07 -3.52
C ASP A 15 -8.31 0.91 -4.30
N SER A 16 -8.77 2.17 -4.41
CA SER A 16 -8.04 3.23 -5.12
C SER A 16 -6.72 3.57 -4.42
N ALA A 17 -6.74 3.68 -3.08
CA ALA A 17 -5.53 3.91 -2.29
C ALA A 17 -4.53 2.75 -2.43
N SER A 18 -5.02 1.52 -2.42
CA SER A 18 -4.18 0.33 -2.63
C SER A 18 -3.55 0.34 -4.02
N LEU A 19 -4.33 0.67 -5.05
CA LEU A 19 -3.84 0.74 -6.43
C LEU A 19 -2.74 1.80 -6.60
N ILE A 20 -2.88 2.98 -5.97
CA ILE A 20 -1.85 4.03 -5.99
C ILE A 20 -0.55 3.50 -5.42
N ILE A 21 -0.58 2.91 -4.22
CA ILE A 21 0.61 2.39 -3.53
C ILE A 21 1.24 1.26 -4.35
N GLN A 22 0.43 0.29 -4.80
CA GLN A 22 0.91 -0.84 -5.59
C GLN A 22 1.58 -0.38 -6.89
N THR A 23 0.96 0.54 -7.63
CA THR A 23 1.51 1.07 -8.90
C THR A 23 2.86 1.75 -8.69
N GLN A 24 2.96 2.56 -7.62
CA GLN A 24 4.19 3.27 -7.29
C GLN A 24 5.29 2.32 -6.78
N PHE A 25 4.90 1.28 -6.04
CA PHE A 25 5.82 0.26 -5.53
C PHE A 25 6.36 -0.63 -6.66
N GLU A 26 5.50 -1.08 -7.58
CA GLU A 26 5.91 -1.93 -8.71
C GLU A 26 6.78 -1.16 -9.73
N SER A 27 6.60 0.15 -9.87
CA SER A 27 7.42 0.96 -10.77
C SER A 27 8.83 1.20 -10.22
N GLU A 28 9.81 0.49 -10.78
CA GLU A 28 11.24 0.68 -10.44
C GLU A 28 11.70 2.13 -10.68
N THR A 29 11.30 2.71 -11.81
CA THR A 29 11.62 4.11 -12.15
C THR A 29 11.08 5.07 -11.10
N PHE A 30 9.82 4.88 -10.68
CA PHE A 30 9.23 5.70 -9.63
C PHE A 30 10.03 5.55 -8.34
N ARG A 31 10.28 4.32 -7.86
CA ARG A 31 11.03 4.08 -6.61
C ARG A 31 12.42 4.68 -6.60
N LYS A 32 13.18 4.57 -7.70
CA LYS A 32 14.51 5.21 -7.83
C LYS A 32 14.43 6.73 -7.81
N SER A 33 13.40 7.31 -8.44
CA SER A 33 13.20 8.76 -8.47
C SER A 33 12.54 9.33 -7.20
N PHE A 34 11.98 8.47 -6.35
CA PHE A 34 11.15 8.88 -5.21
C PHE A 34 11.94 9.74 -4.22
N HIS A 35 13.20 9.39 -3.94
CA HIS A 35 14.10 10.17 -3.10
C HIS A 35 14.19 11.65 -3.51
N TYR A 36 14.21 11.93 -4.82
CA TYR A 36 14.38 13.28 -5.36
C TYR A 36 13.06 14.02 -5.59
N THR A 37 11.95 13.27 -5.65
CA THR A 37 10.66 13.80 -6.09
C THR A 37 9.58 13.72 -5.02
N MET A 38 9.90 13.22 -3.81
CA MET A 38 8.92 12.96 -2.75
C MET A 38 8.02 14.17 -2.44
N ASP A 39 8.58 15.38 -2.42
CA ASP A 39 7.81 16.62 -2.16
C ASP A 39 6.79 16.96 -3.26
N TYR A 40 7.02 16.48 -4.49
CA TYR A 40 6.17 16.75 -5.65
C TYR A 40 5.25 15.56 -6.00
N ASN A 41 5.78 14.34 -5.92
CA ASN A 41 5.16 13.11 -6.40
C ASN A 41 4.71 12.18 -5.25
N GLY A 42 5.06 12.49 -4.00
CA GLY A 42 4.69 11.70 -2.82
C GLY A 42 3.31 12.03 -2.25
N THR A 43 2.70 13.16 -2.66
CA THR A 43 1.38 13.56 -2.18
C THR A 43 0.29 12.50 -2.37
N PRO A 44 0.17 11.83 -3.54
CA PRO A 44 -0.81 10.75 -3.71
C PRO A 44 -0.55 9.56 -2.76
N THR A 45 0.71 9.18 -2.57
CA THR A 45 1.13 8.12 -1.65
C THR A 45 0.73 8.47 -0.22
N TYR A 46 1.03 9.70 0.21
CA TYR A 46 0.70 10.20 1.53
C TYR A 46 -0.80 10.18 1.82
N TYR A 47 -1.63 10.63 0.87
CA TYR A 47 -3.09 10.59 1.03
C TYR A 47 -3.64 9.16 1.03
N ALA A 48 -3.11 8.27 0.20
CA ALA A 48 -3.48 6.86 0.20
C ALA A 48 -3.20 6.21 1.56
N ILE A 49 -1.99 6.40 2.10
CA ILE A 49 -1.59 5.91 3.43
C ILE A 49 -2.52 6.49 4.50
N SER A 50 -2.69 7.82 4.52
CA SER A 50 -3.51 8.51 5.51
C SER A 50 -4.96 8.01 5.50
N PHE A 51 -5.50 7.70 4.32
CA PHE A 51 -6.84 7.16 4.19
C PHE A 51 -6.93 5.74 4.75
N ILE A 52 -5.98 4.87 4.41
CA ILE A 52 -5.92 3.50 4.94
C ILE A 52 -5.83 3.50 6.47
N LEU A 53 -4.92 4.31 7.05
CA LEU A 53 -4.73 4.41 8.50
C LEU A 53 -6.00 4.86 9.23
N LYS A 54 -6.79 5.76 8.63
CA LYS A 54 -8.06 6.24 9.21
C LYS A 54 -9.22 5.27 9.00
N ALA A 55 -9.23 4.56 7.88
CA ALA A 55 -10.34 3.69 7.51
C ALA A 55 -10.31 2.36 8.27
N ILE A 56 -9.14 1.77 8.52
CA ILE A 56 -9.03 0.48 9.22
C ILE A 56 -9.73 0.50 10.59
N PRO A 57 -9.48 1.45 11.51
CA PRO A 57 -10.13 1.47 12.82
C PRO A 57 -11.67 1.48 12.74
N ILE A 58 -12.23 2.10 11.70
CA ILE A 58 -13.67 2.34 11.56
C ILE A 58 -14.36 1.19 10.82
N ALA A 59 -13.67 0.57 9.85
CA ALA A 59 -14.28 -0.34 8.90
C ALA A 59 -13.64 -1.73 8.85
N HIS A 60 -12.75 -2.08 9.80
CA HIS A 60 -11.99 -3.34 9.78
C HIS A 60 -12.83 -4.60 9.63
N GLU A 61 -14.05 -4.64 10.18
CA GLU A 61 -14.98 -5.77 10.03
C GLU A 61 -15.49 -5.98 8.59
N PHE A 62 -15.37 -4.97 7.73
CA PHE A 62 -15.97 -4.93 6.39
C PHE A 62 -14.96 -4.79 5.25
N VAL A 63 -13.66 -4.76 5.57
CA VAL A 63 -12.58 -4.52 4.59
C VAL A 63 -11.46 -5.53 4.77
N ASP A 64 -10.73 -5.80 3.70
CA ASP A 64 -9.58 -6.70 3.74
C ASP A 64 -8.39 -6.04 4.44
N CYS A 65 -8.35 -6.16 5.77
CA CYS A 65 -7.30 -5.58 6.60
C CYS A 65 -5.92 -6.15 6.26
N LYS A 66 -5.83 -7.42 5.87
CA LYS A 66 -4.55 -8.04 5.51
C LYS A 66 -3.96 -7.36 4.27
N ARG A 67 -4.76 -7.16 3.23
CA ARG A 67 -4.32 -6.42 2.04
C ARG A 67 -3.86 -5.02 2.38
N LEU A 68 -4.64 -4.30 3.18
CA LEU A 68 -4.32 -2.90 3.52
C LEU A 68 -3.03 -2.78 4.32
N LEU A 69 -2.77 -3.69 5.25
CA LEU A 69 -1.52 -3.73 6.01
C LEU A 69 -0.32 -4.04 5.10
N VAL A 70 -0.48 -4.90 4.09
CA VAL A 70 0.56 -5.14 3.06
C VAL A 70 0.85 -3.87 2.27
N MET A 71 -0.16 -3.06 1.92
CA MET A 71 0.05 -1.77 1.27
C MET A 71 0.85 -0.81 2.15
N LEU A 72 0.57 -0.73 3.45
CA LEU A 72 1.36 0.09 4.38
C LEU A 72 2.82 -0.38 4.46
N GLN A 73 3.07 -1.69 4.40
CA GLN A 73 4.43 -2.23 4.35
C GLN A 73 5.17 -1.87 3.05
N GLN A 74 4.50 -1.93 1.90
CA GLN A 74 5.06 -1.49 0.63
C GLN A 74 5.44 0.00 0.66
N ALA A 75 4.52 0.84 1.15
CA ALA A 75 4.77 2.27 1.31
C ALA A 75 5.95 2.55 2.28
N ALA A 76 6.04 1.84 3.39
CA ALA A 76 7.16 1.98 4.32
C ALA A 76 8.50 1.65 3.66
N ARG A 77 8.55 0.60 2.84
CA ARG A 77 9.74 0.25 2.05
C ARG A 77 10.09 1.31 1.01
N MET A 78 9.11 1.94 0.38
CA MET A 78 9.37 3.05 -0.54
C MET A 78 10.01 4.23 0.18
N PHE A 79 9.51 4.61 1.37
CA PHE A 79 10.12 5.66 2.17
C PHE A 79 11.54 5.31 2.60
N GLU A 80 11.76 4.06 3.04
CA GLU A 80 13.09 3.58 3.40
C GLU A 80 14.07 3.62 2.21
N GLN A 81 13.65 3.15 1.03
CA GLN A 81 14.45 3.20 -0.20
C GLN A 81 14.73 4.64 -0.65
N ALA A 82 13.84 5.57 -0.31
CA ALA A 82 14.02 6.99 -0.54
C ALA A 82 14.77 7.71 0.60
N GLY A 83 15.35 7.00 1.57
CA GLY A 83 16.12 7.59 2.66
C GLY A 83 15.28 8.31 3.72
N ALA A 84 13.95 8.24 3.64
CA ALA A 84 13.02 8.79 4.63
C ALA A 84 12.76 7.77 5.76
N ILE A 85 13.82 7.44 6.50
CA ILE A 85 13.82 6.36 7.50
C ILE A 85 12.81 6.60 8.63
N ASP A 86 12.67 7.84 9.10
CA ASP A 86 11.75 8.17 10.18
C ASP A 86 10.29 7.94 9.76
N ALA A 87 9.92 8.38 8.55
CA ALA A 87 8.59 8.15 7.98
C ALA A 87 8.31 6.66 7.76
N ALA A 88 9.33 5.89 7.32
CA ALA A 88 9.20 4.44 7.19
C ALA A 88 8.94 3.76 8.55
N ASN A 89 9.63 4.18 9.60
CA ASN A 89 9.48 3.62 10.95
C ASN A 89 8.15 4.00 11.61
N GLU A 90 7.71 5.25 11.45
CA GLU A 90 6.39 5.70 11.89
C GLU A 90 5.29 4.85 11.24
N LEU A 91 5.37 4.67 9.91
CA LEU A 91 4.41 3.88 9.16
C LEU A 91 4.38 2.40 9.56
N ARG A 92 5.54 1.80 9.86
CA ARG A 92 5.63 0.43 10.40
C ARG A 92 4.96 0.34 11.77
N THR A 93 5.25 1.29 12.65
CA THR A 93 4.68 1.35 14.00
C THR A 93 3.16 1.45 13.94
N ASP A 94 2.63 2.29 13.06
CA ASP A 94 1.19 2.41 12.87
C ASP A 94 0.57 1.16 12.23
N GLY A 95 1.26 0.53 11.28
CA GLY A 95 0.87 -0.76 10.73
C GLY A 95 0.78 -1.86 11.79
N GLU A 96 1.76 -1.95 12.70
CA GLU A 96 1.75 -2.91 13.81
C GLU A 96 0.60 -2.66 14.79
N ARG A 97 0.33 -1.39 15.13
CA ARG A 97 -0.82 -1.02 15.96
C ARG A 97 -2.14 -1.46 15.34
N LEU A 98 -2.29 -1.25 14.03
CA LEU A 98 -3.50 -1.65 13.31
C LEU A 98 -3.61 -3.18 13.18
N ALA A 99 -2.49 -3.88 12.92
CA ALA A 99 -2.47 -5.33 12.90
C ALA A 99 -2.92 -5.95 14.24
N ALA A 100 -2.47 -5.36 15.35
CA ALA A 100 -2.92 -5.74 16.69
C ALA A 100 -4.43 -5.46 16.90
N LEU A 101 -4.91 -4.29 16.47
CA LEU A 101 -6.33 -3.91 16.54
C LEU A 101 -7.21 -4.90 15.76
N THR A 102 -6.81 -5.26 14.54
CA THR A 102 -7.61 -6.11 13.64
C THR A 102 -7.31 -7.59 13.79
N GLN A 103 -6.49 -7.99 14.79
CA GLN A 103 -6.03 -9.36 15.01
C GLN A 103 -5.46 -10.02 13.74
N THR A 104 -4.84 -9.21 12.88
CA THR A 104 -4.36 -9.64 11.56
C THR A 104 -2.87 -9.92 11.61
N VAL A 105 -2.48 -11.15 11.25
CA VAL A 105 -1.07 -11.54 11.15
C VAL A 105 -0.57 -11.24 9.75
N VAL A 106 0.49 -10.42 9.65
CA VAL A 106 1.18 -10.12 8.39
C VAL A 106 2.62 -10.62 8.52
N SER A 107 3.03 -11.51 7.62
CA SER A 107 4.41 -12.03 7.62
C SER A 107 5.38 -10.99 7.06
N PRO A 108 6.57 -10.78 7.65
CA PRO A 108 7.59 -9.87 7.12
C PRO A 108 8.14 -10.29 5.73
N GLU A 109 7.99 -11.57 5.37
CA GLU A 109 8.66 -12.21 4.23
C GLU A 109 7.89 -12.17 2.91
N VAL A 110 6.75 -11.45 2.82
CA VAL A 110 5.88 -11.42 1.61
C VAL A 110 6.54 -10.76 0.38
N PHE A 111 7.83 -10.40 0.45
CA PHE A 111 8.46 -9.53 -0.53
C PHE A 111 9.89 -9.93 -0.89
N THR A 112 10.36 -11.12 -0.50
CA THR A 112 11.71 -11.60 -0.83
C THR A 112 11.79 -12.30 -2.18
N ASN A 113 10.67 -12.68 -2.77
CA ASN A 113 10.58 -13.06 -4.17
C ASN A 113 9.39 -12.33 -4.79
N SER A 114 9.38 -12.22 -6.11
CA SER A 114 8.37 -11.65 -7.01
C SER A 114 6.91 -12.12 -6.82
N GLU A 115 6.57 -12.74 -5.69
CA GLU A 115 5.21 -13.09 -5.28
C GLU A 115 4.62 -11.93 -4.48
N THR A 116 4.31 -10.82 -5.16
CA THR A 116 3.27 -9.94 -4.66
C THR A 116 2.00 -10.79 -4.45
N PRO A 117 1.29 -10.69 -3.32
CA PRO A 117 0.05 -11.43 -3.10
C PRO A 117 -1.10 -10.94 -4.00
N PHE A 118 -0.78 -10.06 -4.97
CA PHE A 118 -1.67 -9.46 -5.94
C PHE A 118 -1.16 -9.80 -7.33
N PRO A 119 -2.07 -9.93 -8.32
CA PRO A 119 -1.66 -9.96 -9.71
C PRO A 119 -0.80 -8.73 -9.99
N THR A 120 0.40 -8.97 -10.50
CA THR A 120 1.32 -7.94 -10.99
C THR A 120 0.54 -7.05 -11.96
N LEU A 121 0.45 -5.74 -11.70
CA LEU A 121 -0.36 -4.84 -12.54
C LEU A 121 0.19 -4.75 -13.96
N PHE A 122 1.48 -5.05 -14.11
CA PHE A 122 2.23 -4.95 -15.35
C PHE A 122 2.68 -6.30 -15.91
N ASP A 123 2.00 -7.40 -15.59
CA ASP A 123 2.20 -8.71 -16.25
C ASP A 123 1.58 -8.71 -17.67
N LEU A 124 2.02 -7.76 -18.49
CA LEU A 124 1.68 -7.72 -19.91
C LEU A 124 2.61 -8.71 -20.63
N PRO A 125 2.07 -9.63 -21.45
CA PRO A 125 2.91 -10.47 -22.28
C PRO A 125 3.82 -9.57 -23.12
N SER A 126 5.12 -9.85 -23.06
CA SER A 126 6.13 -9.25 -23.94
C SER A 126 5.73 -9.53 -25.39
N PHE A 127 5.13 -8.57 -26.07
CA PHE A 127 4.84 -8.67 -27.51
C PHE A 127 6.07 -8.40 -28.37
N PHE A 128 7.23 -8.14 -27.76
CA PHE A 128 8.45 -7.69 -28.46
C PHE A 128 9.52 -8.79 -28.61
N ASP A 129 9.28 -10.01 -28.13
CA ASP A 129 10.22 -11.13 -28.30
C ASP A 129 10.03 -11.91 -29.63
N GLU A 130 9.15 -11.46 -30.53
CA GLU A 130 8.89 -12.10 -31.84
C GLU A 130 9.30 -11.28 -33.08
N MET A 131 10.18 -10.26 -32.96
CA MET A 131 10.80 -9.59 -34.12
C MET A 131 12.32 -9.76 -34.15
#